data_AF-A0A5J4PBX6-F1
#
_entry.id   AF-A0A5J4PBX6-F1
#
_cell.length_a   1.000
_cell.length_b   1.000
_cell.length_c   1.000
_cell.angle_alpha   90.00
_cell.angle_beta   90.00
_cell.angle_gamma   90.00
#
_symmetry.space_group_name_H-M   'P 1'
#
loop_
_entity.id
_entity.type
_entity.pdbx_description
1 polymer ?
#
loop_
_entity_poly.entity_id
_entity_poly.type
_entity_poly.pdbx_seq_one_letter_code
_entity_poly.pdbx_strand_id
1 'polypeptide(L)'
;IIVTGPNMAGKSALLRQTALITLLAQIGSFVPAESAHIGLVDKIFTRVGASDNISVGESTFMVEMNEAADILNNISPQSLILFDELGRGTSTYDGISIAWAIVEHLHEHPGAKARTLFATHYHELNEMEKTFKRIKNYNVSVRELDNKVIFLRKLERGGSEHSFGIHVAKMAGMPKSIVKRANDILCQLETDNRKEGIAGKPLIEVAEKREGLQLNFIQLDDPILCQIRDELK
;
A
#
# COMPACT_ATOMS: atom_id res chain seq x y z
N ILE A 1 -6.34 6.69 -5.71
CA ILE A 1 -5.20 7.60 -5.44
C ILE A 1 -4.24 6.86 -4.55
N ILE A 2 -2.97 6.80 -4.93
CA ILE A 2 -1.91 6.23 -4.10
C ILE A 2 -1.18 7.39 -3.41
N VAL A 3 -1.03 7.31 -2.09
CA VAL A 3 -0.36 8.32 -1.28
C VAL A 3 0.91 7.71 -0.68
N THR A 4 2.07 8.21 -1.13
CA THR A 4 3.38 7.80 -0.61
C THR A 4 4.01 8.90 0.23
N GLY A 5 5.10 8.56 0.92
CA GLY A 5 5.88 9.50 1.72
C GLY A 5 6.26 8.91 3.07
N PRO A 6 7.16 9.57 3.81
CA PRO A 6 7.70 9.02 5.04
C PRO A 6 6.65 8.83 6.15
N ASN A 7 7.01 8.01 7.13
CA ASN A 7 6.30 7.94 8.41
C ASN A 7 6.23 9.34 9.02
N MET A 8 5.12 9.67 9.69
CA MET A 8 4.85 10.97 10.32
C MET A 8 4.63 12.16 9.34
N ALA A 9 4.66 11.95 8.03
CA ALA A 9 4.38 13.02 7.06
C ALA A 9 2.92 13.52 7.09
N GLY A 10 1.99 12.71 7.62
CA GLY A 10 0.57 13.06 7.73
C GLY A 10 -0.37 12.29 6.82
N LYS A 11 0.07 11.17 6.21
CA LYS A 11 -0.77 10.31 5.35
C LYS A 11 -2.06 9.87 6.07
N SER A 12 -1.95 9.24 7.25
CA SER A 12 -3.11 8.82 8.06
C SER A 12 -4.01 9.98 8.48
N ALA A 13 -3.44 11.18 8.66
CA ALA A 13 -4.23 12.37 8.99
C ALA A 13 -5.04 12.84 7.78
N LEU A 14 -4.45 12.82 6.58
CA LEU A 14 -5.13 13.13 5.32
C LEU A 14 -6.29 12.17 5.04
N LEU A 15 -6.08 10.87 5.23
CA LEU A 15 -7.12 9.86 5.06
C LEU A 15 -8.28 10.12 6.04
N ARG A 16 -7.98 10.25 7.34
CA ARG A 16 -9.00 10.53 8.36
C ARG A 16 -9.74 11.85 8.11
N GLN A 17 -9.02 12.90 7.74
CA GLN A 17 -9.61 14.19 7.36
C GLN A 17 -10.61 14.03 6.20
N THR A 18 -10.28 13.23 5.19
CA THR A 18 -11.15 13.00 4.03
C THR A 18 -12.44 12.27 4.43
N ALA A 19 -12.35 11.24 5.28
CA ALA A 19 -13.54 10.56 5.83
C ALA A 19 -14.41 11.51 6.65
N LEU A 20 -13.80 12.28 7.57
CA LEU A 20 -14.54 13.20 8.44
C LEU A 20 -15.24 14.30 7.64
N ILE A 21 -14.58 14.92 6.66
CA ILE A 21 -15.17 15.92 5.77
C ILE A 21 -16.37 15.34 5.01
N THR A 22 -16.23 14.12 4.50
CA THR A 22 -17.30 13.41 3.77
C THR A 22 -18.51 13.18 4.68
N LEU A 23 -18.27 12.70 5.91
CA LEU A 23 -19.31 12.46 6.90
C LEU A 23 -20.03 13.77 7.28
N LEU A 24 -19.27 14.83 7.59
CA LEU A 24 -19.82 16.15 7.94
C LEU A 24 -20.71 16.72 6.83
N ALA A 25 -20.30 16.59 5.57
CA ALA A 25 -21.11 17.03 4.44
C ALA A 25 -22.44 16.29 4.35
N GLN A 26 -22.44 14.96 4.55
CA GLN A 26 -23.64 14.13 4.43
C GLN A 26 -24.60 14.23 5.62
N ILE A 27 -24.14 14.69 6.79
CA ILE A 27 -25.03 15.04 7.92
C ILE A 27 -25.60 16.47 7.80
N GLY A 28 -25.23 17.23 6.76
CA GLY A 28 -25.68 18.60 6.54
C GLY A 28 -24.90 19.67 7.32
N SER A 29 -23.73 19.33 7.86
CA SER A 29 -22.85 20.29 8.55
C SER A 29 -21.99 21.06 7.56
N PHE A 30 -21.55 22.27 7.96
CA PHE A 30 -20.39 22.89 7.33
C PHE A 30 -19.16 21.99 7.47
N VAL A 31 -18.26 22.09 6.49
CA VAL A 31 -17.01 21.30 6.44
C VAL A 31 -15.79 22.20 6.58
N PRO A 32 -14.69 21.72 7.19
CA PRO A 32 -13.46 22.48 7.36
C PRO A 32 -12.65 22.55 6.05
N ALA A 33 -13.12 23.34 5.09
CA ALA A 33 -12.45 23.62 3.82
C ALA A 33 -12.81 25.02 3.32
N GLU A 34 -11.93 25.64 2.52
CA GLU A 34 -12.24 26.90 1.82
C GLU A 34 -13.38 26.73 0.81
N SER A 35 -13.38 25.59 0.10
CA SER A 35 -14.50 25.12 -0.72
C SER A 35 -14.47 23.58 -0.79
N ALA A 36 -15.65 22.95 -0.98
CA ALA A 36 -15.75 21.50 -1.10
C ALA A 36 -16.87 21.10 -2.06
N HIS A 37 -16.56 20.16 -2.97
CA HIS A 37 -17.55 19.46 -3.78
C HIS A 37 -17.45 17.96 -3.47
N ILE A 38 -18.49 17.41 -2.86
CA ILE A 38 -18.48 16.03 -2.33
C ILE A 38 -19.70 15.31 -2.90
N GLY A 39 -19.45 14.28 -3.71
CA GLY A 39 -20.50 13.39 -4.19
C GLY A 39 -20.95 12.40 -3.11
N LEU A 40 -22.20 11.95 -3.17
CA LEU A 40 -22.80 11.01 -2.21
C LEU A 40 -21.97 9.74 -2.04
N VAL A 41 -21.75 9.35 -0.78
CA VAL A 41 -21.08 8.12 -0.35
C VAL A 41 -22.08 7.27 0.43
N ASP A 42 -22.25 6.02 0.04
CA ASP A 42 -23.12 5.07 0.75
C ASP A 42 -22.39 4.37 1.91
N LYS A 43 -21.10 4.09 1.75
CA LYS A 43 -20.25 3.43 2.75
C LYS A 43 -18.86 4.07 2.80
N ILE A 44 -18.38 4.35 4.01
CA ILE A 44 -16.99 4.74 4.26
C ILE A 44 -16.28 3.53 4.87
N PHE A 45 -15.37 2.93 4.11
CA PHE A 45 -14.52 1.84 4.55
C PHE A 45 -13.17 2.37 4.99
N THR A 46 -12.69 1.93 6.14
CA THR A 46 -11.40 2.34 6.67
C THR A 46 -10.63 1.15 7.19
N ARG A 47 -9.44 0.94 6.64
CA ARG A 47 -8.37 0.22 7.30
C ARG A 47 -7.33 1.24 7.72
N VAL A 48 -7.51 1.83 8.91
CA VAL A 48 -6.56 2.74 9.53
C VAL A 48 -6.13 2.07 10.82
N GLY A 49 -4.88 1.64 10.88
CA GLY A 49 -4.36 0.62 11.80
C GLY A 49 -5.04 0.51 13.17
N ALA A 50 -5.44 -0.70 13.53
CA ALA A 50 -5.85 -1.04 14.88
C ALA A 50 -4.64 -0.97 15.82
N SER A 51 -4.77 -0.30 16.96
CA SER A 51 -3.91 -0.51 18.11
C SER A 51 -4.02 -1.97 18.55
N ASP A 52 -2.87 -2.63 18.77
CA ASP A 52 -2.75 -4.06 19.02
C ASP A 52 -3.80 -4.60 19.99
N ASN A 53 -4.54 -5.62 19.54
CA ASN A 53 -5.47 -6.37 20.39
C ASN A 53 -4.89 -7.77 20.63
N ILE A 54 -3.80 -7.82 21.42
CA ILE A 54 -3.07 -9.06 21.78
C ILE A 54 -3.99 -10.08 22.47
N SER A 55 -5.14 -9.65 22.97
CA SER A 55 -6.08 -10.44 23.75
C SER A 55 -6.86 -11.52 22.97
N VAL A 56 -6.83 -11.54 21.63
CA VAL A 56 -7.69 -12.44 20.81
C VAL A 56 -6.93 -13.65 20.22
N GLY A 57 -5.60 -13.66 20.25
CA GLY A 57 -4.80 -14.79 19.73
C GLY A 57 -4.74 -14.88 18.20
N GLU A 58 -5.31 -13.92 17.48
CA GLU A 58 -5.15 -13.79 16.02
C GLU A 58 -3.90 -12.96 15.68
N SER A 59 -3.21 -13.35 14.60
CA SER A 59 -2.11 -12.55 14.05
C SER A 59 -2.64 -11.17 13.63
N THR A 60 -1.90 -10.11 13.94
CA THR A 60 -2.25 -8.74 13.50
C THR A 60 -2.42 -8.64 11.99
N PHE A 61 -1.66 -9.45 11.24
CA PHE A 61 -1.80 -9.58 9.79
C PHE A 61 -3.08 -10.30 9.36
N MET A 62 -3.52 -11.32 10.10
CA MET A 62 -4.79 -12.01 9.80
C MET A 62 -5.99 -11.07 9.98
N VAL A 63 -6.01 -10.31 11.07
CA VAL A 63 -7.05 -9.30 11.31
C VAL A 63 -7.07 -8.26 10.19
N GLU A 64 -5.89 -7.81 9.76
CA GLU A 64 -5.74 -6.90 8.63
C GLU A 64 -6.29 -7.47 7.32
N MET A 65 -6.03 -8.75 7.03
CA MET A 65 -6.54 -9.42 5.84
C MET A 65 -8.05 -9.64 5.90
N ASN A 66 -8.60 -9.98 7.06
CA ASN A 66 -10.05 -10.10 7.26
C ASN A 66 -10.75 -8.76 7.04
N GLU A 67 -10.22 -7.67 7.61
CA GLU A 67 -10.76 -6.33 7.38
C GLU A 67 -10.69 -5.93 5.90
N ALA A 68 -9.58 -6.23 5.22
CA ALA A 68 -9.46 -5.99 3.77
C ALA A 68 -10.48 -6.81 2.98
N ALA A 69 -10.66 -8.10 3.31
CA ALA A 69 -11.64 -8.97 2.67
C ALA A 69 -13.08 -8.45 2.88
N ASP A 70 -13.42 -8.02 4.09
CA ASP A 70 -14.73 -7.45 4.42
C ASP A 70 -15.02 -6.19 3.60
N ILE A 71 -14.02 -5.31 3.43
CA ILE A 71 -14.13 -4.14 2.57
C ILE A 71 -14.42 -4.60 1.14
N LEU A 72 -13.57 -5.46 0.57
CA LEU A 72 -13.63 -5.89 -0.83
C LEU A 72 -14.95 -6.61 -1.16
N ASN A 73 -15.47 -7.42 -0.24
CA ASN A 73 -16.72 -8.15 -0.43
C ASN A 73 -17.97 -7.25 -0.37
N ASN A 74 -17.85 -6.02 0.16
CA ASN A 74 -18.99 -5.13 0.41
C ASN A 74 -18.93 -3.80 -0.36
N ILE A 75 -17.98 -3.65 -1.29
CA ILE A 75 -17.80 -2.41 -2.07
C ILE A 75 -19.00 -2.13 -2.99
N SER A 76 -19.25 -0.84 -3.20
CA SER A 76 -20.22 -0.34 -4.18
C SER A 76 -19.58 0.77 -5.05
N PRO A 77 -20.24 1.20 -6.14
CA PRO A 77 -19.78 2.34 -6.93
C PRO A 77 -19.64 3.65 -6.16
N GLN A 78 -20.40 3.83 -5.07
CA GLN A 78 -20.43 5.07 -4.30
C GLN A 78 -19.53 5.02 -3.06
N SER A 79 -18.91 3.87 -2.78
CA SER A 79 -18.08 3.68 -1.60
C SER A 79 -16.84 4.59 -1.60
N LEU A 80 -16.46 5.05 -0.41
CA LEU A 80 -15.19 5.71 -0.12
C LEU A 80 -14.32 4.73 0.68
N ILE A 81 -13.17 4.37 0.14
CA ILE A 81 -12.26 3.37 0.73
C ILE A 81 -10.95 4.04 1.12
N LEU A 82 -10.54 3.85 2.37
CA LEU A 82 -9.29 4.37 2.94
C LEU A 82 -8.43 3.21 3.45
N PHE A 83 -7.37 2.89 2.72
CA PHE A 83 -6.35 1.92 3.15
C PHE A 83 -5.13 2.68 3.66
N ASP A 84 -4.72 2.42 4.89
CA ASP A 84 -3.51 2.98 5.48
C ASP A 84 -2.55 1.83 5.85
N GLU A 85 -1.44 1.79 5.13
CA GLU A 85 -0.31 0.90 5.42
C GLU A 85 -0.63 -0.60 5.34
N LEU A 86 -1.48 -0.98 4.36
CA LEU A 86 -1.85 -2.37 4.13
C LEU A 86 -0.63 -3.22 3.71
N GLY A 87 -0.45 -4.39 4.33
CA GLY A 87 0.57 -5.39 4.00
C GLY A 87 1.82 -5.34 4.88
N ARG A 88 1.90 -4.44 5.87
CA ARG A 88 3.11 -4.27 6.69
C ARG A 88 3.41 -5.40 7.66
N GLY A 89 2.40 -6.20 8.04
CA GLY A 89 2.54 -7.27 9.04
C GLY A 89 3.20 -8.57 8.54
N THR A 90 3.68 -8.60 7.29
CA THR A 90 4.24 -9.80 6.64
C THR A 90 5.56 -9.50 5.92
N SER A 91 6.11 -10.48 5.19
CA SER A 91 7.30 -10.30 4.36
C SER A 91 7.10 -9.16 3.36
N THR A 92 8.17 -8.41 3.06
CA THR A 92 8.06 -7.23 2.19
C THR A 92 7.47 -7.56 0.83
N TYR A 93 7.89 -8.67 0.21
CA TYR A 93 7.40 -9.09 -1.10
C TYR A 93 5.97 -9.60 -1.06
N ASP A 94 5.56 -10.32 -0.02
CA ASP A 94 4.16 -10.73 0.14
C ASP A 94 3.26 -9.50 0.34
N GLY A 95 3.69 -8.56 1.18
CA GLY A 95 2.97 -7.32 1.44
C GLY A 95 2.79 -6.46 0.19
N ILE A 96 3.85 -6.28 -0.61
CA ILE A 96 3.78 -5.58 -1.91
C ILE A 96 2.82 -6.32 -2.86
N SER A 97 2.94 -7.64 -2.98
CA SER A 97 2.16 -8.44 -3.91
C SER A 97 0.66 -8.39 -3.59
N ILE A 98 0.30 -8.51 -2.31
CA ILE A 98 -1.08 -8.41 -1.84
C ILE A 98 -1.62 -7.00 -2.06
N ALA A 99 -0.87 -5.97 -1.66
CA ALA A 99 -1.28 -4.58 -1.86
C ALA A 99 -1.51 -4.26 -3.34
N TRP A 100 -0.61 -4.72 -4.23
CA TRP A 100 -0.75 -4.57 -5.67
C TRP A 100 -2.01 -5.24 -6.19
N ALA A 101 -2.22 -6.51 -5.84
CA ALA A 101 -3.40 -7.27 -6.27
C ALA A 101 -4.71 -6.62 -5.82
N ILE A 102 -4.75 -6.07 -4.60
CA ILE A 102 -5.92 -5.35 -4.06
C ILE A 102 -6.17 -4.06 -4.83
N VAL A 103 -5.13 -3.25 -5.08
CA VAL A 103 -5.27 -2.01 -5.85
C VAL A 103 -5.72 -2.30 -7.28
N GLU A 104 -5.15 -3.33 -7.91
CA GLU A 104 -5.56 -3.79 -9.23
C GLU A 104 -7.02 -4.26 -9.23
N HIS A 105 -7.42 -5.08 -8.26
CA HIS A 105 -8.79 -5.57 -8.14
C HIS A 105 -9.79 -4.42 -7.97
N LEU A 106 -9.52 -3.46 -7.08
CA LEU A 106 -10.34 -2.25 -6.91
C LEU A 106 -10.39 -1.39 -8.16
N HIS A 107 -9.27 -1.30 -8.88
CA HIS A 107 -9.23 -0.57 -10.13
C HIS A 107 -10.09 -1.27 -11.19
N GLU A 108 -9.87 -2.55 -11.48
CA GLU A 108 -10.54 -3.28 -12.56
C GLU A 108 -11.93 -3.82 -12.20
N HIS A 109 -12.41 -3.59 -10.98
CA HIS A 109 -13.70 -4.13 -10.54
C HIS A 109 -14.83 -3.77 -11.51
N PRO A 110 -15.56 -4.76 -12.06
CA PRO A 110 -16.49 -4.54 -13.18
C PRO A 110 -17.69 -3.67 -12.79
N GLY A 111 -18.16 -3.82 -11.55
CA GLY A 111 -19.38 -3.18 -11.06
C GLY A 111 -19.18 -2.10 -10.01
N ALA A 112 -17.97 -1.85 -9.51
CA ALA A 112 -17.75 -0.97 -8.36
C ALA A 112 -16.42 -0.22 -8.50
N LYS A 113 -16.48 1.01 -9.03
CA LYS A 113 -15.31 1.88 -9.19
C LYS A 113 -15.24 2.85 -8.01
N ALA A 114 -15.09 2.28 -6.81
CA ALA A 114 -15.09 3.02 -5.57
C ALA A 114 -13.97 4.09 -5.53
N ARG A 115 -14.24 5.19 -4.81
CA ARG A 115 -13.24 6.23 -4.58
C ARG A 115 -12.27 5.73 -3.52
N THR A 116 -11.02 5.49 -3.90
CA THR A 116 -10.02 4.89 -3.00
C THR A 116 -8.84 5.81 -2.74
N LEU A 117 -8.52 6.03 -1.47
CA LEU A 117 -7.22 6.54 -1.00
C LEU A 117 -6.41 5.38 -0.43
N PHE A 118 -5.22 5.15 -0.97
CA PHE A 118 -4.33 4.07 -0.56
C PHE A 118 -3.00 4.67 -0.10
N ALA A 119 -2.82 4.81 1.21
CA ALA A 119 -1.57 5.28 1.80
C ALA A 119 -0.62 4.09 2.02
N THR A 120 0.60 4.18 1.48
CA THR A 120 1.57 3.09 1.53
C THR A 120 3.02 3.57 1.65
N HIS A 121 3.89 2.63 2.02
CA HIS A 121 5.35 2.78 2.00
C HIS A 121 5.99 2.02 0.85
N TYR A 122 5.22 1.20 0.15
CA TYR A 122 5.66 0.51 -1.04
C TYR A 122 5.71 1.50 -2.21
N HIS A 123 6.92 1.95 -2.52
CA HIS A 123 7.19 2.84 -3.65
C HIS A 123 7.01 2.12 -4.99
N GLU A 124 7.09 0.78 -4.98
CA GLU A 124 6.80 -0.11 -6.11
C GLU A 124 5.41 0.15 -6.68
N LEU A 125 4.42 0.45 -5.81
CA LEU A 125 3.05 0.76 -6.23
C LEU A 125 2.94 2.05 -7.05
N ASN A 126 3.96 2.93 -7.03
CA ASN A 126 3.96 4.13 -7.89
C ASN A 126 3.95 3.75 -9.38
N GLU A 127 4.53 2.61 -9.76
CA GLU A 127 4.56 2.15 -11.15
C GLU A 127 3.16 1.88 -11.71
N MET A 128 2.18 1.60 -10.85
CA MET A 128 0.80 1.35 -11.25
C MET A 128 0.15 2.54 -11.98
N GLU A 129 0.57 3.78 -11.72
CA GLU A 129 0.05 4.96 -12.46
C GLU A 129 0.39 4.91 -13.96
N LYS A 130 1.48 4.22 -14.35
CA LYS A 130 1.88 4.09 -15.76
C LYS A 130 0.92 3.17 -16.53
N THR A 131 0.42 2.13 -15.87
CA THR A 131 -0.44 1.10 -16.49
C THR A 131 -1.94 1.42 -16.32
N PHE A 132 -2.34 1.89 -15.15
CA PHE A 132 -3.75 2.05 -14.78
C PHE A 132 -4.19 3.51 -14.82
N LYS A 133 -5.02 3.86 -15.82
CA LYS A 133 -5.39 5.26 -16.12
C LYS A 133 -6.03 6.04 -14.96
N ARG A 134 -6.79 5.37 -14.07
CA ARG A 134 -7.45 6.01 -12.91
C ARG A 134 -6.56 6.09 -11.67
N ILE A 135 -5.41 5.43 -11.66
CA ILE A 135 -4.45 5.53 -10.57
C ILE A 135 -3.64 6.81 -10.74
N LYS A 136 -3.66 7.65 -9.70
CA LYS A 136 -2.84 8.86 -9.61
C LYS A 136 -2.00 8.78 -8.35
N ASN A 137 -0.69 9.02 -8.48
CA ASN A 137 0.23 9.07 -7.35
C ASN A 137 0.32 10.48 -6.79
N TYR A 138 0.33 10.54 -5.47
CA TYR A 138 0.63 11.74 -4.71
C TYR A 138 1.61 11.38 -3.59
N ASN A 139 2.42 12.35 -3.19
CA ASN A 139 3.31 12.21 -2.05
C ASN A 139 3.11 13.38 -1.08
N VAL A 140 3.43 13.14 0.18
CA VAL A 140 3.47 14.23 1.16
C VAL A 140 4.87 14.80 1.22
N SER A 141 4.99 16.07 0.81
CA SER A 141 6.26 16.77 0.63
C SER A 141 7.08 16.91 1.91
N VAL A 142 8.38 16.75 1.74
CA VAL A 142 9.40 16.79 2.79
C VAL A 142 10.52 17.70 2.28
N ARG A 143 11.04 18.56 3.15
CA ARG A 143 12.17 19.43 2.84
C ARG A 143 13.30 19.17 3.81
N GLU A 144 14.51 19.02 3.30
CA GLU A 144 15.73 19.00 4.12
C GLU A 144 16.28 20.43 4.25
N LEU A 145 16.51 20.87 5.48
CA LEU A 145 17.12 22.16 5.80
C LEU A 145 18.10 21.95 6.95
N ASP A 146 19.36 22.33 6.78
CA ASP A 146 20.38 22.30 7.84
C ASP A 146 20.50 20.95 8.59
N ASN A 147 20.53 19.84 7.84
CA ASN A 147 20.51 18.47 8.39
C ASN A 147 19.23 18.09 9.18
N LYS A 148 18.15 18.87 9.08
CA LYS A 148 16.84 18.57 9.65
C LYS A 148 15.83 18.29 8.54
N VAL A 149 15.02 17.27 8.75
CA VAL A 149 13.91 16.93 7.86
C VAL A 149 12.66 17.65 8.36
N ILE A 150 12.08 18.52 7.52
CA ILE A 150 10.87 19.26 7.80
C ILE A 150 9.74 18.64 6.98
N PHE A 151 8.73 18.11 7.66
CA PHE A 151 7.51 17.61 7.04
C PHE A 151 6.60 18.80 6.71
N LEU A 152 6.44 19.12 5.42
CA LEU A 152 5.62 20.25 4.97
C LEU A 152 4.12 19.96 5.06
N ARG A 153 3.74 18.68 5.22
CA ARG A 153 2.35 18.20 5.28
C ARG A 153 1.50 18.63 4.07
N LYS A 154 2.15 18.92 2.95
CA LYS A 154 1.51 19.33 1.71
C LYS A 154 1.53 18.17 0.72
N LEU A 155 0.36 17.83 0.20
CA LEU A 155 0.20 16.79 -0.81
C LEU A 155 0.63 17.34 -2.17
N GLU A 156 1.57 16.66 -2.84
CA GLU A 156 2.11 17.03 -4.14
C GLU A 156 1.97 15.86 -5.12
N ARG A 157 1.85 16.16 -6.41
CA ARG A 157 1.64 15.15 -7.44
C ARG A 157 2.94 14.37 -7.69
N GLY A 158 2.84 13.05 -7.86
CA GLY A 158 3.97 12.15 -8.11
C GLY A 158 4.22 11.20 -6.93
N GLY A 159 5.01 10.15 -7.17
CA GLY A 159 5.45 9.21 -6.14
C GLY A 159 6.73 9.67 -5.44
N SER A 160 6.94 9.22 -4.20
CA SER A 160 8.23 9.33 -3.51
C SER A 160 9.00 8.01 -3.62
N GLU A 161 10.26 8.06 -4.04
CA GLU A 161 11.16 6.89 -4.11
C GLU A 161 12.11 6.79 -2.91
N HIS A 162 12.26 7.86 -2.12
CA HIS A 162 13.24 7.88 -1.04
C HIS A 162 12.65 7.55 0.33
N SER A 163 13.29 6.61 1.01
CA SER A 163 13.00 6.26 2.40
C SER A 163 13.84 7.10 3.36
N PHE A 164 13.19 7.91 4.21
CA PHE A 164 13.86 8.80 5.16
C PHE A 164 14.22 8.13 6.50
N GLY A 165 14.15 6.79 6.60
CA GLY A 165 14.28 6.07 7.88
C GLY A 165 15.57 6.37 8.65
N ILE A 166 16.73 6.30 7.97
CA ILE A 166 18.03 6.60 8.60
C ILE A 166 18.16 8.08 8.98
N HIS A 167 17.56 8.97 8.18
CA HIS A 167 17.51 10.40 8.50
C HIS A 167 16.66 10.67 9.76
N VAL A 168 15.52 9.99 9.90
CA VAL A 168 14.70 10.05 11.13
C VAL A 168 15.48 9.53 12.34
N ALA A 169 16.22 8.43 12.19
CA ALA A 169 17.08 7.90 13.24
C ALA A 169 18.14 8.92 13.70
N LYS A 170 18.80 9.61 12.76
CA LYS A 170 19.75 10.70 13.05
C LYS A 170 19.08 11.85 13.83
N MET A 171 17.87 12.25 13.45
CA MET A 171 17.12 13.30 14.15
C MET A 171 16.67 12.88 15.56
N ALA A 172 16.35 11.60 15.75
CA ALA A 172 16.01 11.04 17.06
C ALA A 172 17.22 11.00 18.03
N GLY A 173 18.40 11.43 17.59
CA GLY A 173 19.61 11.46 18.41
C GLY A 173 20.38 10.15 18.42
N MET A 174 20.15 9.26 17.44
CA MET A 174 20.92 8.02 17.34
C MET A 174 22.43 8.31 17.24
N PRO A 175 23.28 7.50 17.91
CA PRO A 175 24.73 7.65 17.84
C PRO A 175 25.25 7.71 16.40
N LYS A 176 26.15 8.66 16.11
CA LYS A 176 26.73 8.87 14.77
C LYS A 176 27.37 7.60 14.20
N SER A 177 27.95 6.75 15.05
CA SER A 177 28.52 5.45 14.65
C SER A 177 27.47 4.51 14.07
N ILE A 178 26.28 4.44 14.69
CA ILE A 178 25.16 3.61 14.23
C ILE A 178 24.59 4.18 12.93
N VAL A 179 24.35 5.50 12.86
CA VAL A 179 23.84 6.15 11.65
C VAL A 179 24.79 5.94 10.48
N LYS A 180 26.11 6.07 10.69
CA LYS A 180 27.12 5.81 9.65
C LYS A 180 27.06 4.35 9.19
N ARG A 181 27.06 3.40 10.14
CA ARG A 181 26.98 1.97 9.82
C ARG A 181 25.69 1.59 9.08
N ALA A 182 24.56 2.18 9.46
CA ALA A 182 23.28 1.95 8.79
C ALA A 182 23.30 2.43 7.33
N ASN A 183 23.94 3.58 7.05
CA ASN A 183 24.12 4.05 5.67
C ASN A 183 25.02 3.11 4.86
N ASP A 184 26.12 2.64 5.45
CA ASP A 184 27.02 1.69 4.79
C ASP A 184 26.28 0.39 4.42
N ILE A 185 25.46 -0.14 5.34
CA ILE A 185 24.64 -1.35 5.12
C ILE A 185 23.57 -1.10 4.04
N LEU A 186 22.87 0.05 4.09
CA LEU A 186 21.85 0.39 3.10
C LEU A 186 22.46 0.44 1.69
N CYS A 187 23.63 1.06 1.55
CA CYS A 187 24.35 1.14 0.27
C CYS A 187 24.72 -0.25 -0.27
N GLN A 188 25.08 -1.20 0.61
CA GLN A 188 25.36 -2.58 0.23
C GLN A 188 24.10 -3.29 -0.27
N LEU A 189 23.00 -3.22 0.49
CA LEU A 189 21.73 -3.85 0.13
C LEU A 189 21.15 -3.31 -1.18
N GLU A 190 21.26 -2.00 -1.42
CA GLU A 190 20.82 -1.40 -2.69
C GLU A 190 21.69 -1.84 -3.88
N THR A 191 23.00 -2.06 -3.65
CA THR A 191 23.92 -2.51 -4.69
C THR A 191 23.68 -3.97 -5.06
N ASP A 192 23.44 -4.82 -4.07
CA ASP A 192 23.17 -6.25 -4.26
C ASP A 192 21.82 -6.46 -4.97
N ASN A 193 20.77 -5.74 -4.56
CA ASN A 193 19.47 -5.76 -5.25
C ASN A 193 19.53 -5.30 -6.71
N ARG A 194 20.45 -4.39 -7.08
CA ARG A 194 20.68 -3.99 -8.47
C ARG A 194 21.42 -5.05 -9.28
N LYS A 195 22.37 -5.78 -8.67
CA LYS A 195 23.19 -6.80 -9.36
C LYS A 195 22.45 -8.09 -9.63
N GLU A 196 21.50 -8.48 -8.77
CA GLU A 196 20.67 -9.67 -8.96
C GLU A 196 19.55 -9.47 -10.01
N GLY A 197 19.44 -8.29 -10.64
CA GLY A 197 18.41 -8.00 -11.65
C GLY A 197 16.99 -7.89 -11.09
N ILE A 198 16.86 -7.83 -9.76
CA ILE A 198 15.59 -7.88 -9.03
C ILE A 198 14.91 -6.49 -9.01
N ALA A 199 15.67 -5.40 -9.14
CA ALA A 199 15.14 -4.04 -9.19
C ALA A 199 14.58 -3.60 -10.57
N GLY A 200 14.46 -4.51 -11.55
CA GLY A 200 14.23 -4.12 -12.94
C GLY A 200 13.35 -5.03 -13.80
N LYS A 201 12.76 -6.11 -13.27
CA LYS A 201 11.67 -6.77 -13.97
C LYS A 201 10.37 -6.07 -13.64
N PRO A 202 9.75 -5.34 -14.59
CA PRO A 202 8.51 -4.68 -14.29
C PRO A 202 7.45 -5.75 -13.99
N LEU A 203 6.74 -5.59 -12.87
CA LEU A 203 5.51 -6.33 -12.54
C LEU A 203 4.45 -6.26 -13.67
N ILE A 204 4.68 -5.43 -14.70
CA ILE A 204 3.93 -5.33 -15.96
C ILE A 204 3.77 -6.69 -16.65
N GLU A 205 4.73 -7.61 -16.59
CA GLU A 205 4.58 -8.96 -17.18
C GLU A 205 3.43 -9.77 -16.54
N VAL A 206 3.05 -9.47 -15.29
CA VAL A 206 1.94 -10.14 -14.60
C VAL A 206 0.59 -9.60 -15.06
N ALA A 207 0.51 -8.31 -15.39
CA ALA A 207 -0.73 -7.68 -15.89
C ALA A 207 -1.04 -8.07 -17.35
N GLU A 208 -0.01 -8.21 -18.20
CA GLU A 208 -0.18 -8.59 -19.62
C GLU A 208 -0.61 -10.06 -19.79
N LYS A 209 -0.32 -10.95 -18.83
CA LYS A 209 -0.69 -12.37 -18.89
C LYS A 209 -2.18 -12.68 -18.70
N ARG A 210 -3.04 -11.68 -18.46
CA ARG A 210 -4.48 -11.88 -18.21
C ARG A 210 -5.37 -12.07 -19.45
N GLU A 211 -4.84 -11.97 -20.67
CA GLU A 211 -5.64 -12.24 -21.89
C GLU A 211 -5.77 -13.74 -22.28
N GLY A 212 -5.29 -14.66 -21.44
CA GLY A 212 -5.36 -16.11 -21.71
C GLY A 212 -5.99 -16.91 -20.59
N LEU A 213 -7.27 -16.73 -20.28
CA LEU A 213 -8.04 -17.69 -19.48
C LEU A 213 -8.37 -18.92 -20.34
N GLN A 214 -7.35 -19.75 -20.61
CA GLN A 214 -7.55 -21.13 -21.00
C GLN A 214 -7.50 -21.96 -19.71
N LEU A 215 -8.63 -22.58 -19.35
CA LEU A 215 -8.73 -23.51 -18.23
C LEU A 215 -7.77 -24.68 -18.46
N ASN A 216 -6.58 -24.62 -17.85
CA ASN A 216 -5.71 -25.78 -17.77
C ASN A 216 -6.32 -26.75 -16.76
N PHE A 217 -6.93 -27.79 -17.32
CA PHE A 217 -7.43 -28.98 -16.65
C PHE A 217 -6.28 -29.61 -15.84
N ILE A 218 -6.42 -29.64 -14.51
CA ILE A 218 -5.73 -30.48 -13.53
C ILE A 218 -4.33 -30.98 -13.97
N GLN A 219 -3.28 -30.26 -13.58
CA GLN A 219 -1.95 -30.85 -13.37
C GLN A 219 -1.74 -31.00 -11.86
N LEU A 220 -2.00 -32.20 -11.34
CA LEU A 220 -1.60 -32.64 -10.01
C LEU A 220 -0.14 -33.10 -10.10
N ASP A 221 0.80 -32.15 -10.11
CA ASP A 221 2.20 -32.45 -9.79
C ASP A 221 2.38 -32.44 -8.27
N ASP A 222 1.63 -33.33 -7.60
CA ASP A 222 1.84 -33.61 -6.18
C ASP A 222 2.94 -34.68 -6.07
N PRO A 223 4.11 -34.37 -5.47
CA PRO A 223 5.22 -35.30 -5.36
C PRO A 223 4.85 -36.62 -4.65
N ILE A 224 3.78 -36.62 -3.84
CA ILE A 224 3.27 -37.81 -3.15
C ILE A 224 2.61 -38.78 -4.14
N LEU A 225 1.89 -38.28 -5.15
CA LEU A 225 1.23 -39.12 -6.17
C LEU A 225 2.24 -39.80 -7.11
N CYS A 226 3.37 -39.15 -7.37
CA CYS A 226 4.47 -39.75 -8.12
C CYS A 226 5.13 -40.91 -7.37
N GLN A 227 5.30 -40.80 -6.05
CA GLN A 227 5.87 -41.88 -5.23
C GLN A 227 4.95 -43.11 -5.19
N ILE A 228 3.64 -42.92 -5.05
CA ILE A 228 2.67 -44.04 -5.03
C ILE A 228 2.61 -44.76 -6.39
N ARG A 229 2.76 -44.02 -7.50
CA ARG A 229 2.79 -44.61 -8.85
C ARG A 229 3.99 -45.55 -9.05
N ASP A 230 5.14 -45.19 -8.49
CA ASP A 230 6.38 -45.95 -8.69
C ASP A 230 6.46 -47.20 -7.77
N GLU A 231 5.70 -47.25 -6.67
CA GLU A 231 5.56 -48.46 -5.82
C GLU A 231 4.60 -49.52 -6.40
N LEU A 232 3.74 -49.17 -7.36
CA LEU A 232 2.73 -50.07 -7.92
C LEU A 232 3.15 -50.75 -9.25
N LYS A 233 4.44 -50.78 -9.57
CA LYS A 233 5.00 -51.48 -10.76
C LYS A 233 5.76 -52.75 -10.40
#